data_AF-A0A2E6KIZ7-F1
#
_entry.id   AF-A0A2E6KIZ7-F1
#
_cell.length_a   1.000
_cell.length_b   1.000
_cell.length_c   1.000
_cell.angle_alpha   90.00
_cell.angle_beta   90.00
_cell.angle_gamma   90.00
#
_symmetry.space_group_name_H-M   'P 1'
#
loop_
_entity.id
_entity.type
_entity.pdbx_description
1 polymer ?
#
loop_
_entity_poly.entity_id
_entity_poly.type
_entity_poly.pdbx_seq_one_letter_code
_entity_poly.pdbx_strand_id
1 'polypeptide(L)'
;MDMKNLLKKYIYLSLLSVLIIVPVNKVSADGSDLVIVDMVSSKTIPGSTVVPIEIKVEHQDKSLKQFLNVDLEMRWNSGVIQNYNMQDDGISGDRVKGDDVFTALISADSSLGENIALVKVGWKNSEIEYPVEFSIITQQFPKIFLMSNLEISGSQNIQNVVGFIRSEVNGIPFEISSGDLEVNLTDKDGNAKEVIITSKNKLGVNKDYEFFISSKEYIEEKFNLSANLNMEFMGNIYDSPVQQVTVIRPESNFWVIFYISISIVTSIFLMIAIYLIKKWSDQVKPHGYLLDSGRNFIVDFSDVKKSFLSKILNKNTLMPSELKKYKFGNFKLTFHENYIILNSVNVNHTIRIDGKPISSPSVIKSESSVGFEGNLFIVCCKENQLLFPIKSTTGEIA
;
A
#
# COMPACT_ATOMS: atom_id res chain seq x y z
N MET A 1 52.80 -52.31 -84.52
CA MET A 1 52.38 -52.13 -83.12
C MET A 1 51.64 -50.81 -83.05
N ASP A 2 50.31 -50.89 -82.87
CA ASP A 2 49.35 -49.89 -83.30
C ASP A 2 49.33 -48.63 -82.42
N MET A 3 49.63 -47.50 -83.07
CA MET A 3 49.72 -46.16 -82.50
C MET A 3 48.32 -45.50 -82.44
N LYS A 4 47.34 -46.22 -81.86
CA LYS A 4 45.93 -45.79 -81.77
C LYS A 4 45.42 -45.53 -80.35
N ASN A 5 46.27 -45.66 -79.32
CA ASN A 5 45.84 -45.47 -77.92
C ASN A 5 46.57 -44.35 -77.14
N LEU A 6 47.23 -43.41 -77.83
CA LEU A 6 47.84 -42.22 -77.21
C LEU A 6 47.18 -40.89 -77.62
N LEU A 7 46.10 -40.94 -78.42
CA LEU A 7 45.40 -39.77 -78.97
C LEU A 7 44.19 -39.30 -78.12
N LYS A 8 44.07 -39.73 -76.86
CA LYS A 8 42.93 -39.37 -75.99
C LYS A 8 43.29 -38.52 -74.77
N LYS A 9 44.52 -37.98 -74.70
CA LYS A 9 44.99 -37.24 -73.51
C LYS A 9 45.74 -35.93 -73.76
N TYR A 10 45.78 -35.41 -74.98
CA TYR A 10 46.39 -34.11 -75.27
C TYR A 10 45.61 -33.36 -76.34
N ILE A 11 44.63 -32.55 -75.93
CA ILE A 11 44.24 -31.35 -76.68
C ILE A 11 44.37 -30.19 -75.69
N TYR A 12 45.56 -29.59 -75.73
CA TYR A 12 45.84 -28.20 -75.37
C TYR A 12 44.73 -27.31 -75.96
N LEU A 13 44.07 -26.46 -75.18
CA LEU A 13 44.59 -25.16 -74.79
C LEU A 13 45.04 -24.33 -76.02
N SER A 14 44.12 -23.55 -76.59
CA SER A 14 44.39 -22.13 -76.87
C SER A 14 43.15 -21.41 -77.41
N LEU A 15 42.95 -20.23 -76.84
CA LEU A 15 42.60 -18.99 -77.52
C LEU A 15 41.21 -18.77 -78.17
N LEU A 16 40.59 -17.70 -77.64
CA LEU A 16 40.14 -16.52 -78.39
C LEU A 16 38.80 -16.59 -79.14
N SER A 17 37.79 -16.05 -78.46
CA SER A 17 36.80 -15.08 -78.94
C SER A 17 36.82 -14.70 -80.44
N VAL A 18 35.78 -15.11 -81.16
CA VAL A 18 35.11 -14.36 -82.25
C VAL A 18 33.63 -14.79 -82.23
N LEU A 19 32.74 -14.03 -81.60
CA LEU A 19 31.82 -13.08 -82.25
C LEU A 19 30.94 -13.73 -83.34
N ILE A 20 29.77 -14.25 -82.94
CA ILE A 20 28.63 -14.38 -83.86
C ILE A 20 27.64 -13.28 -83.51
N ILE A 21 27.57 -12.30 -84.41
CA ILE A 21 26.62 -11.20 -84.45
C ILE A 21 25.26 -11.78 -84.85
N VAL A 22 24.28 -11.71 -83.95
CA VAL A 22 22.85 -11.89 -84.26
C VAL A 22 22.25 -10.47 -84.36
N PRO A 23 21.44 -10.16 -85.39
CA PRO A 23 21.07 -8.79 -85.70
C PRO A 23 20.23 -8.14 -84.58
N VAL A 24 20.60 -6.90 -84.30
CA VAL A 24 19.94 -5.94 -83.43
C VAL A 24 18.51 -5.70 -83.94
N ASN A 25 17.53 -6.25 -83.23
CA ASN A 25 16.27 -5.51 -83.04
C ASN A 25 16.46 -4.65 -81.81
N LYS A 26 16.42 -3.33 -82.01
CA LYS A 26 16.38 -2.30 -80.96
C LYS A 26 15.27 -2.66 -79.97
N VAL A 27 15.63 -3.27 -78.86
CA VAL A 27 14.88 -3.12 -77.62
C VAL A 27 15.43 -1.85 -77.00
N SER A 28 14.59 -0.82 -77.02
CA SER A 28 14.77 0.39 -76.25
C SER A 28 15.12 -0.01 -74.82
N ALA A 29 16.25 0.50 -74.31
CA ALA A 29 16.47 0.55 -72.88
C ALA A 29 15.39 1.47 -72.30
N ASP A 30 14.29 0.89 -71.83
CA ASP A 30 13.45 1.59 -70.87
C ASP A 30 14.25 1.75 -69.58
N GLY A 31 14.11 2.94 -69.00
CA GLY A 31 14.93 3.42 -67.90
C GLY A 31 14.96 2.45 -66.72
N SER A 32 16.11 2.41 -66.07
CA SER A 32 16.36 1.73 -64.80
C SER A 32 15.18 1.83 -63.82
N ASP A 33 14.46 0.73 -63.62
CA ASP A 33 13.68 0.48 -62.41
C ASP A 33 14.66 0.36 -61.24
N LEU A 34 15.07 1.51 -60.71
CA LEU A 34 16.02 1.59 -59.61
C LEU A 34 15.26 1.27 -58.32
N VAL A 35 15.43 0.05 -57.80
CA VAL A 35 14.96 -0.32 -56.46
C VAL A 35 16.05 0.07 -55.47
N ILE A 36 15.75 1.04 -54.60
CA ILE A 36 16.65 1.41 -53.50
C ILE A 36 16.23 0.61 -52.28
N VAL A 37 17.15 -0.17 -51.73
CA VAL A 37 16.94 -0.97 -50.53
C VAL A 37 17.87 -0.46 -49.46
N ASP A 38 17.30 0.16 -48.42
CA ASP A 38 18.06 0.73 -47.32
C ASP A 38 17.62 0.12 -46.00
N MET A 39 18.59 -0.29 -45.17
CA MET A 39 18.31 -0.69 -43.80
C MET A 39 18.10 0.55 -42.94
N VAL A 40 16.90 0.70 -42.40
CA VAL A 40 16.49 1.80 -41.52
C VAL A 40 16.87 1.51 -40.07
N SER A 41 16.76 0.24 -39.67
CA SER A 41 17.15 -0.22 -38.34
C SER A 41 18.65 -0.06 -38.09
N SER A 42 19.03 0.08 -36.81
CA SER A 42 20.44 0.10 -36.41
C SER A 42 21.18 -1.13 -36.93
N LYS A 43 22.39 -0.91 -37.48
CA LYS A 43 23.30 -2.01 -37.87
C LYS A 43 23.89 -2.73 -36.67
N THR A 44 23.76 -2.17 -35.47
CA THR A 44 24.16 -2.82 -34.22
C THR A 44 22.92 -3.11 -33.39
N ILE A 45 22.65 -4.39 -33.15
CA ILE A 45 21.44 -4.86 -32.48
C ILE A 45 21.75 -5.71 -31.24
N PRO A 46 20.83 -5.81 -30.26
CA PRO A 46 21.04 -6.65 -29.10
C PRO A 46 20.97 -8.14 -29.44
N GLY A 47 21.98 -8.90 -29.02
CA GLY A 47 22.06 -10.34 -29.26
C GLY A 47 21.08 -11.20 -28.44
N SER A 48 20.39 -10.61 -27.46
CA SER A 48 19.62 -11.35 -26.45
C SER A 48 18.15 -10.94 -26.32
N THR A 49 17.65 -10.14 -27.27
CA THR A 49 16.25 -9.70 -27.31
C THR A 49 15.72 -9.79 -28.73
N VAL A 50 14.41 -9.93 -28.86
CA VAL A 50 13.73 -9.81 -30.15
C VAL A 50 13.73 -8.34 -30.56
N VAL A 51 14.15 -8.03 -31.78
CA VAL A 51 14.17 -6.66 -32.31
C VAL A 51 13.58 -6.58 -33.71
N PRO A 52 12.93 -5.46 -34.06
CA PRO A 52 12.52 -5.21 -35.43
C PRO A 52 13.73 -4.88 -36.31
N ILE A 53 13.83 -5.54 -37.46
CA ILE A 53 14.64 -5.09 -38.59
C ILE A 53 13.70 -4.43 -39.58
N GLU A 54 14.05 -3.21 -39.96
CA GLU A 54 13.25 -2.33 -40.81
C GLU A 54 14.05 -2.07 -42.10
N ILE A 55 13.46 -2.42 -43.24
CA ILE A 55 14.04 -2.23 -44.56
C ILE A 55 13.12 -1.32 -45.37
N LYS A 56 13.65 -0.18 -45.81
CA LYS A 56 12.97 0.70 -46.74
C LYS A 56 13.22 0.23 -48.16
N VAL A 57 12.15 0.06 -48.93
CA VAL A 57 12.22 -0.31 -50.35
C VAL A 57 11.57 0.79 -51.18
N GLU A 58 12.38 1.65 -51.82
CA GLU A 58 11.86 2.68 -52.72
C GLU A 58 11.82 2.16 -54.16
N HIS A 59 10.66 2.30 -54.80
CA HIS A 59 10.45 1.97 -56.20
C HIS A 59 9.99 3.22 -56.97
N GLN A 60 10.51 3.44 -58.18
CA GLN A 60 10.12 4.58 -59.02
C GLN A 60 8.64 4.51 -59.44
N ASP A 61 8.17 3.31 -59.80
CA ASP A 61 6.75 3.06 -60.05
C ASP A 61 6.00 2.63 -58.77
N LYS A 62 5.14 3.51 -58.27
CA LYS A 62 4.31 3.27 -57.08
C LYS A 62 3.17 2.27 -57.32
N SER A 63 2.83 1.95 -58.57
CA SER A 63 1.73 1.02 -58.90
C SER A 63 2.10 -0.45 -58.69
N LEU A 64 3.39 -0.76 -58.66
CA LEU A 64 3.91 -2.12 -58.50
C LEU A 64 4.03 -2.58 -57.03
N LYS A 65 3.86 -1.65 -56.08
CA LYS A 65 4.02 -1.89 -54.63
C LYS A 65 3.24 -3.08 -54.09
N GLN A 66 1.99 -3.25 -54.54
CA GLN A 66 1.12 -4.34 -54.09
C GLN A 66 1.64 -5.75 -54.46
N PHE A 67 2.56 -5.81 -55.42
CA PHE A 67 3.19 -7.03 -55.91
C PHE A 67 4.58 -7.25 -55.32
N LEU A 68 5.10 -6.41 -54.44
CA LEU A 68 6.39 -6.64 -53.81
C LEU A 68 6.31 -7.80 -52.82
N ASN A 69 7.37 -8.60 -52.79
CA ASN A 69 7.67 -9.56 -51.72
C ASN A 69 9.07 -9.24 -51.19
N VAL A 70 9.20 -9.08 -49.87
CA VAL A 70 10.47 -8.75 -49.22
C VAL A 70 10.73 -9.82 -48.17
N ASP A 71 11.79 -10.59 -48.39
CA ASP A 71 12.23 -11.63 -47.47
C ASP A 71 13.60 -11.27 -46.89
N LEU A 72 13.83 -11.62 -45.64
CA LEU A 72 15.08 -11.42 -44.93
C LEU A 72 15.68 -12.78 -44.56
N GLU A 73 16.87 -13.07 -45.09
CA GLU A 73 17.68 -14.21 -44.67
C GLU A 73 18.79 -13.71 -43.72
N MET A 74 18.68 -14.08 -42.44
CA MET A 74 19.70 -13.86 -41.43
C MET A 74 20.68 -15.03 -41.42
N ARG A 75 21.96 -14.74 -41.64
CA ARG A 75 23.08 -15.67 -41.51
C ARG A 75 23.88 -15.31 -40.27
N TRP A 76 23.67 -16.07 -39.22
CA TRP A 76 24.34 -15.88 -37.95
C TRP A 76 25.76 -16.43 -37.99
N ASN A 77 26.68 -15.82 -37.26
CA ASN A 77 28.05 -16.30 -37.14
C ASN A 77 28.17 -17.65 -36.41
N SER A 78 27.10 -18.07 -35.72
CA SER A 78 26.94 -19.41 -35.18
C SER A 78 26.81 -20.48 -36.29
N GLY A 79 26.60 -20.07 -37.54
CA GLY A 79 26.31 -20.94 -38.69
C GLY A 79 24.82 -21.22 -38.90
N VAL A 80 23.95 -20.69 -38.04
CA VAL A 80 22.49 -20.81 -38.17
C VAL A 80 22.00 -19.84 -39.26
N ILE A 81 21.06 -20.30 -40.08
CA ILE A 81 20.37 -19.48 -41.08
C ILE A 81 18.89 -19.44 -40.75
N GLN A 82 18.31 -18.24 -40.69
CA GLN A 82 16.89 -18.00 -40.43
C GLN A 82 16.29 -17.13 -41.52
N ASN A 83 15.07 -17.47 -41.95
CA ASN A 83 14.35 -16.74 -42.98
C ASN A 83 13.10 -16.10 -42.39
N TYR A 84 12.87 -14.85 -42.73
CA TYR A 84 11.75 -14.04 -42.25
C TYR A 84 11.04 -13.42 -43.45
N ASN A 85 9.72 -13.48 -43.46
CA ASN A 85 8.91 -12.68 -44.37
C ASN A 85 8.71 -11.30 -43.75
N MET A 86 9.08 -10.24 -44.48
CA MET A 86 8.95 -8.86 -44.00
C MET A 86 7.63 -8.26 -44.49
N GLN A 87 6.94 -7.52 -43.62
CA GLN A 87 5.60 -6.99 -43.88
C GLN A 87 5.55 -5.48 -43.70
N ASP A 88 4.75 -4.82 -44.55
CA ASP A 88 4.40 -3.40 -44.50
C ASP A 88 2.87 -3.28 -44.38
N ASP A 89 2.33 -3.83 -43.29
CA ASP A 89 0.89 -3.99 -43.05
C ASP A 89 0.38 -3.32 -41.77
N GLY A 90 1.27 -2.67 -41.00
CA GLY A 90 1.04 -2.05 -39.71
C GLY A 90 0.93 -3.04 -38.54
N ILE A 91 1.41 -4.28 -38.71
CA ILE A 91 1.32 -5.37 -37.72
C ILE A 91 2.74 -5.96 -37.49
N SER A 92 2.92 -6.73 -36.41
CA SER A 92 4.15 -7.52 -36.15
C SER A 92 5.45 -6.71 -36.12
N GLY A 93 5.40 -5.51 -35.54
CA GLY A 93 6.57 -4.64 -35.40
C GLY A 93 6.63 -3.52 -36.44
N ASP A 94 5.86 -3.61 -37.54
CA ASP A 94 5.69 -2.50 -38.47
C ASP A 94 4.86 -1.37 -37.83
N ARG A 95 5.38 -0.15 -37.92
CA ARG A 95 4.84 1.04 -37.25
C ARG A 95 3.74 1.70 -38.07
N VAL A 96 3.87 1.72 -39.40
CA VAL A 96 2.99 2.49 -40.29
C VAL A 96 2.73 1.72 -41.56
N LYS A 97 1.51 1.22 -41.69
CA LYS A 97 1.08 0.51 -42.90
C LYS A 97 1.25 1.34 -44.18
N GLY A 98 1.90 0.74 -45.18
CA GLY A 98 2.05 1.24 -46.54
C GLY A 98 3.07 2.37 -46.69
N ASP A 99 4.02 2.50 -45.76
CA ASP A 99 5.04 3.55 -45.77
C ASP A 99 6.33 3.15 -46.49
N ASP A 100 6.33 1.98 -47.14
CA ASP A 100 7.45 1.36 -47.84
C ASP A 100 8.57 0.85 -46.89
N VAL A 101 8.29 0.74 -45.59
CA VAL A 101 9.19 0.14 -44.60
C VAL A 101 8.69 -1.24 -44.22
N PHE A 102 9.37 -2.25 -44.75
CA PHE A 102 9.09 -3.64 -44.46
C PHE A 102 9.78 -4.05 -43.17
N THR A 103 9.02 -4.64 -42.24
CA THR A 103 9.50 -4.99 -40.91
C THR A 103 9.41 -6.48 -40.63
N ALA A 104 10.42 -7.02 -39.94
CA ALA A 104 10.39 -8.36 -39.36
C ALA A 104 11.00 -8.36 -37.95
N LEU A 105 10.38 -9.12 -37.04
CA LEU A 105 10.93 -9.35 -35.69
C LEU A 105 11.91 -10.52 -35.72
N ILE A 106 13.18 -10.24 -35.42
CA ILE A 106 14.25 -11.23 -35.40
C ILE A 106 14.70 -11.53 -33.97
N SER A 107 15.16 -12.76 -33.74
CA SER A 107 15.87 -13.17 -32.53
C SER A 107 17.29 -13.54 -32.92
N ALA A 108 18.29 -12.86 -32.37
CA ALA A 108 19.69 -13.16 -32.66
C ALA A 108 20.19 -14.48 -32.02
N ASP A 109 19.34 -15.21 -31.29
CA ASP A 109 19.63 -16.50 -30.67
C ASP A 109 20.97 -16.53 -29.90
N SER A 110 21.36 -15.40 -29.31
CA SER A 110 22.65 -15.22 -28.62
C SER A 110 23.91 -15.32 -29.49
N SER A 111 23.78 -15.29 -30.82
CA SER A 111 24.90 -15.01 -31.73
C SER A 111 25.39 -13.58 -31.45
N LEU A 112 26.71 -13.44 -31.22
CA LEU A 112 27.36 -12.18 -30.88
C LEU A 112 28.50 -11.94 -31.86
N GLY A 113 28.62 -10.71 -32.37
CA GLY A 113 29.60 -10.31 -33.37
C GLY A 113 28.93 -10.00 -34.71
N GLU A 114 29.73 -10.04 -35.78
CA GLU A 114 29.29 -9.73 -37.14
C GLU A 114 28.46 -10.86 -37.75
N ASN A 115 27.34 -10.49 -38.38
CA ASN A 115 26.39 -11.36 -39.06
C ASN A 115 26.01 -10.73 -40.40
N ILE A 116 25.39 -11.54 -41.26
CA ILE A 116 24.97 -11.09 -42.59
C ILE A 116 23.45 -11.12 -42.65
N ALA A 117 22.85 -10.00 -43.03
CA ALA A 117 21.44 -9.87 -43.38
C ALA A 117 21.33 -9.76 -44.90
N LEU A 118 20.73 -10.77 -45.53
CA LEU A 118 20.49 -10.79 -46.96
C LEU A 118 19.01 -10.50 -47.22
N VAL A 119 18.71 -9.28 -47.65
CA VAL A 119 17.36 -8.87 -48.02
C VAL A 119 17.12 -9.27 -49.46
N LYS A 120 16.06 -10.01 -49.73
CA LYS A 120 15.66 -10.46 -51.05
C LYS A 120 14.38 -9.72 -51.42
N VAL A 121 14.49 -8.80 -52.38
CA VAL A 121 13.34 -8.05 -52.90
C VAL A 121 12.91 -8.69 -54.22
N GLY A 122 11.68 -9.16 -54.28
CA GLY A 122 11.12 -9.81 -55.47
C GLY A 122 9.68 -9.41 -55.73
N TRP A 123 9.09 -10.07 -56.72
CA TRP A 123 7.67 -9.90 -57.06
C TRP A 123 6.86 -11.11 -56.64
N LYS A 124 5.63 -10.88 -56.17
CA LYS A 124 4.66 -11.93 -55.86
C LYS A 124 4.46 -12.80 -57.10
N ASN A 125 4.73 -14.09 -56.95
CA ASN A 125 4.67 -15.11 -58.01
C ASN A 125 5.77 -15.02 -59.08
N SER A 126 6.91 -14.40 -58.78
CA SER A 126 8.12 -14.43 -59.61
C SER A 126 9.23 -15.22 -58.92
N GLU A 127 10.04 -15.94 -59.70
CA GLU A 127 11.28 -16.57 -59.22
C GLU A 127 12.47 -15.58 -59.19
N ILE A 128 12.28 -14.36 -59.70
CA ILE A 128 13.32 -13.33 -59.76
C ILE A 128 13.32 -12.54 -58.46
N GLU A 129 14.45 -12.58 -57.77
CA GLU A 129 14.73 -11.84 -56.53
C GLU A 129 16.03 -11.05 -56.68
N TYR A 130 16.07 -9.86 -56.09
CA TYR A 130 17.22 -8.98 -56.01
C TYR A 130 17.79 -9.02 -54.59
N PRO A 131 18.89 -9.73 -54.35
CA PRO A 131 19.52 -9.80 -53.05
C PRO A 131 20.37 -8.56 -52.77
N VAL A 132 20.18 -7.97 -51.58
CA VAL A 132 20.98 -6.86 -51.04
C VAL A 132 21.54 -7.30 -49.69
N GLU A 133 22.85 -7.19 -49.55
CA GLU A 133 23.57 -7.66 -48.37
C GLU A 133 23.87 -6.50 -47.41
N PHE A 134 23.60 -6.72 -46.12
CA PHE A 134 23.97 -5.83 -45.03
C PHE A 134 24.78 -6.59 -43.97
N SER A 135 25.82 -5.94 -43.43
CA SER A 135 26.51 -6.41 -42.24
C SER A 135 25.80 -5.89 -40.99
N ILE A 136 25.43 -6.81 -40.09
CA ILE A 136 24.79 -6.52 -38.81
C ILE A 136 25.69 -7.02 -37.68
N ILE A 137 25.93 -6.17 -36.68
CA ILE A 137 26.67 -6.51 -35.47
C ILE A 137 25.68 -6.81 -34.35
N THR A 138 25.79 -7.98 -33.76
CA THR A 138 25.05 -8.37 -32.55
C THR A 138 25.94 -8.17 -31.35
N GLN A 139 25.49 -7.44 -30.34
CA GLN A 139 26.26 -7.23 -29.11
C GLN A 139 25.38 -7.33 -27.87
N GLN A 140 26.01 -7.46 -26.71
CA GLN A 140 25.28 -7.48 -25.45
C GLN A 140 25.06 -6.05 -24.95
N PHE A 141 23.80 -5.67 -24.82
CA PHE A 141 23.42 -4.40 -24.23
C PHE A 141 23.07 -4.56 -22.74
N PRO A 142 23.19 -3.48 -21.95
CA PRO A 142 22.72 -3.49 -20.57
C PRO A 142 21.22 -3.79 -20.48
N LYS A 143 20.86 -4.58 -19.47
CA LYS A 143 19.49 -4.85 -19.07
C LYS A 143 19.26 -4.24 -17.70
N ILE A 144 18.08 -3.67 -17.49
CA ILE A 144 17.62 -3.28 -16.16
C ILE A 144 16.71 -4.35 -15.59
N PHE A 145 16.54 -4.36 -14.27
CA PHE A 145 15.58 -5.19 -13.56
C PHE A 145 14.85 -4.31 -12.56
N LEU A 146 13.56 -4.12 -12.80
CA LEU A 146 12.68 -3.35 -11.94
C LEU A 146 12.05 -4.24 -10.87
N MET A 147 12.24 -3.87 -9.61
CA MET A 147 11.70 -4.60 -8.46
C MET A 147 11.00 -3.63 -7.50
N SER A 148 9.89 -4.06 -6.90
CA SER A 148 9.15 -3.24 -5.92
C SER A 148 8.68 -4.01 -4.68
N ASN A 149 9.30 -5.18 -4.41
CA ASN A 149 9.05 -5.94 -3.19
C ASN A 149 9.56 -5.16 -1.98
N LEU A 150 8.61 -4.51 -1.29
CA LEU A 150 8.85 -3.67 -0.13
C LEU A 150 8.59 -4.42 1.18
N GLU A 151 9.47 -5.35 1.51
CA GLU A 151 9.89 -5.51 2.91
C GLU A 151 11.19 -4.71 3.10
N ILE A 152 11.14 -3.39 2.90
CA ILE A 152 12.31 -2.53 3.17
C ILE A 152 12.39 -2.30 4.69
N SER A 153 12.86 -3.33 5.38
CA SER A 153 13.46 -3.16 6.69
C SER A 153 14.85 -2.54 6.50
N GLY A 154 14.98 -1.25 6.80
CA GLY A 154 16.25 -0.73 7.33
C GLY A 154 17.21 0.05 6.42
N SER A 155 16.77 0.74 5.36
CA SER A 155 17.61 1.83 4.82
C SER A 155 17.31 3.14 5.54
N GLN A 156 18.05 3.39 6.63
CA GLN A 156 18.02 4.67 7.34
C GLN A 156 18.36 5.79 6.34
N ASN A 157 17.44 6.75 6.14
CA ASN A 157 17.54 8.00 5.35
C ASN A 157 16.79 8.12 4.01
N ILE A 158 16.11 7.09 3.50
CA ILE A 158 15.33 7.26 2.26
C ILE A 158 13.84 7.11 2.57
N GLN A 159 13.14 8.24 2.59
CA GLN A 159 11.69 8.27 2.77
C GLN A 159 11.00 7.84 1.47
N ASN A 160 9.86 7.16 1.60
CA ASN A 160 8.95 6.84 0.49
C ASN A 160 9.57 6.03 -0.66
N VAL A 161 10.45 5.06 -0.34
CA VAL A 161 10.94 4.12 -1.35
C VAL A 161 9.76 3.34 -1.93
N VAL A 162 9.68 3.30 -3.26
CA VAL A 162 8.62 2.62 -4.02
C VAL A 162 9.16 1.47 -4.87
N GLY A 163 10.47 1.43 -5.12
CA GLY A 163 11.09 0.38 -5.90
C GLY A 163 12.60 0.49 -5.97
N PHE A 164 13.17 -0.40 -6.77
CA PHE A 164 14.59 -0.62 -6.91
C PHE A 164 14.91 -1.07 -8.34
N ILE A 165 15.98 -0.52 -8.91
CA ILE A 165 16.51 -0.92 -10.22
C ILE A 165 17.89 -1.51 -10.04
N ARG A 166 18.16 -2.62 -10.72
CA ARG A 166 19.50 -3.15 -10.93
C ARG A 166 19.82 -3.23 -12.41
N SER A 167 21.04 -2.88 -12.80
CA SER A 167 21.51 -3.01 -14.18
C SER A 167 22.65 -4.03 -14.31
N GLU A 168 22.62 -4.80 -15.39
CA GLU A 168 23.66 -5.79 -15.67
C GLU A 168 23.84 -6.03 -17.19
N VAL A 169 25.04 -6.47 -17.55
CA VAL A 169 25.37 -6.97 -18.89
C VAL A 169 25.83 -8.41 -18.70
N ASN A 170 25.17 -9.37 -19.34
CA ASN A 170 25.48 -10.80 -19.20
C ASN A 170 25.47 -11.36 -17.76
N GLY A 171 24.59 -10.85 -16.89
CA GLY A 171 24.58 -11.22 -15.47
C GLY A 171 25.68 -10.58 -14.62
N ILE A 172 26.52 -9.72 -15.22
CA ILE A 172 27.55 -8.95 -14.51
C ILE A 172 27.02 -7.54 -14.24
N PRO A 173 27.07 -7.05 -12.99
CA PRO A 173 26.70 -5.68 -12.66
C PRO A 173 27.36 -4.65 -13.57
N PHE A 174 26.56 -3.75 -14.13
CA PHE A 174 27.03 -2.72 -15.06
C PHE A 174 26.56 -1.36 -14.60
N GLU A 175 27.49 -0.41 -14.43
CA GLU A 175 27.18 0.94 -13.97
C GLU A 175 26.55 1.77 -15.10
N ILE A 176 25.36 2.30 -14.84
CA ILE A 176 24.63 3.22 -15.73
C ILE A 176 24.47 4.57 -15.04
N SER A 177 24.12 5.63 -15.77
CA SER A 177 23.76 6.89 -15.13
C SER A 177 22.29 6.89 -14.71
N SER A 178 21.96 7.53 -13.58
CA SER A 178 20.56 7.77 -13.22
C SER A 178 19.83 8.63 -14.24
N GLY A 179 20.53 9.47 -15.01
CA GLY A 179 19.96 10.26 -16.10
C GLY A 179 19.58 9.44 -17.34
N ASP A 180 20.12 8.22 -17.46
CA ASP A 180 19.80 7.28 -18.55
C ASP A 180 18.53 6.47 -18.22
N LEU A 181 18.03 6.57 -16.98
CA LEU A 181 16.84 5.86 -16.52
C LEU A 181 15.60 6.74 -16.69
N GLU A 182 14.65 6.25 -17.48
CA GLU A 182 13.32 6.81 -17.59
C GLU A 182 12.40 6.03 -16.65
N VAL A 183 11.91 6.68 -15.59
CA VAL A 183 11.09 6.04 -14.56
C VAL A 183 9.78 6.81 -14.39
N ASN A 184 8.66 6.10 -14.55
CA ASN A 184 7.32 6.66 -14.37
C ASN A 184 6.59 5.94 -13.24
N LEU A 185 6.00 6.72 -12.33
CA LEU A 185 5.20 6.25 -11.22
C LEU A 185 3.79 6.83 -11.33
N THR A 186 2.77 5.98 -11.31
CA THR A 186 1.36 6.40 -11.32
C THR A 186 0.64 5.84 -10.10
N ASP A 187 -0.16 6.67 -9.45
CA ASP A 187 -1.03 6.22 -8.35
C ASP A 187 -2.22 5.36 -8.86
N LYS A 188 -3.08 4.95 -7.94
CA LYS A 188 -4.28 4.14 -8.23
C LYS A 188 -5.26 4.81 -9.20
N ASP A 189 -5.28 6.15 -9.21
CA ASP A 189 -6.19 6.96 -10.02
C ASP A 189 -5.55 7.29 -11.39
N GLY A 190 -4.32 6.85 -11.62
CA GLY A 190 -3.56 7.06 -12.84
C GLY A 190 -2.80 8.39 -12.88
N ASN A 191 -2.75 9.14 -11.78
CA ASN A 191 -2.00 10.39 -11.76
C ASN A 191 -0.51 10.12 -11.65
N ALA A 192 0.27 10.81 -12.49
CA ALA A 192 1.73 10.76 -12.43
C ALA A 192 2.24 11.36 -11.11
N LYS A 193 3.19 10.67 -10.48
CA LYS A 193 3.87 11.07 -9.25
C LYS A 193 5.34 11.31 -9.52
N GLU A 194 5.88 12.34 -8.89
CA GLU A 194 7.29 12.68 -9.06
C GLU A 194 8.20 11.69 -8.33
N VAL A 195 9.22 11.22 -9.03
CA VAL A 195 10.18 10.22 -8.53
C VAL A 195 11.57 10.82 -8.38
N ILE A 196 12.33 10.29 -7.43
CA ILE A 196 13.73 10.57 -7.20
C ILE A 196 14.49 9.26 -7.29
N ILE A 197 15.48 9.22 -8.18
CA ILE A 197 16.38 8.08 -8.37
C ILE A 197 17.67 8.36 -7.59
N THR A 198 18.02 7.49 -6.65
CA THR A 198 19.23 7.64 -5.82
C THR A 198 20.09 6.39 -5.91
N SER A 199 21.38 6.56 -6.17
CA SER A 199 22.35 5.46 -6.16
C SER A 199 22.40 4.78 -4.79
N LYS A 200 22.38 3.44 -4.81
CA LYS A 200 22.31 2.63 -3.58
C LYS A 200 23.67 2.41 -2.94
N ASN A 201 24.72 2.21 -3.74
CA ASN A 201 26.07 1.87 -3.27
C ASN A 201 26.96 3.11 -3.15
N LYS A 202 26.72 4.13 -3.97
CA LYS A 202 27.55 5.35 -4.03
C LYS A 202 26.70 6.60 -3.79
N LEU A 203 26.60 7.03 -2.54
CA LEU A 203 25.83 8.24 -2.17
C LEU A 203 26.38 9.48 -2.87
N GLY A 204 25.50 10.26 -3.49
CA GLY A 204 25.84 11.53 -4.16
C GLY A 204 26.50 11.39 -5.54
N VAL A 205 26.62 10.17 -6.06
CA VAL A 205 27.12 9.91 -7.42
C VAL A 205 25.94 9.53 -8.30
N ASN A 206 25.84 10.07 -9.52
CA ASN A 206 24.76 9.75 -10.46
C ASN A 206 25.05 8.50 -11.32
N LYS A 207 25.97 7.63 -10.88
CA LYS A 207 26.38 6.41 -11.58
C LYS A 207 26.49 5.27 -10.58
N ASP A 208 25.75 4.21 -10.84
CA ASP A 208 25.71 2.99 -10.02
C ASP A 208 25.14 1.85 -10.89
N TYR A 209 25.25 0.61 -10.41
CA TYR A 209 24.54 -0.53 -10.99
C TYR A 209 23.24 -0.85 -10.21
N GLU A 210 23.01 -0.15 -9.10
CA GLU A 210 21.82 -0.29 -8.26
C GLU A 210 21.27 1.07 -7.83
N PHE A 211 19.95 1.26 -7.96
CA PHE A 211 19.28 2.51 -7.64
C PHE A 211 18.01 2.29 -6.83
N PHE A 212 17.79 3.12 -5.82
CA PHE A 212 16.49 3.28 -5.18
C PHE A 212 15.61 4.25 -5.96
N ILE A 213 14.34 3.90 -6.10
CA ILE A 213 13.29 4.78 -6.60
C ILE A 213 12.45 5.21 -5.41
N SER A 214 12.38 6.52 -5.19
CA SER A 214 11.57 7.10 -4.11
C SER A 214 10.55 8.06 -4.67
N SER A 215 9.35 8.08 -4.11
CA SER A 215 8.34 9.08 -4.43
C SER A 215 8.53 10.31 -3.56
N LYS A 216 8.34 11.52 -4.11
CA LYS A 216 8.33 12.73 -3.27
C LYS A 216 7.19 12.73 -2.26
N GLU A 217 6.04 12.20 -2.67
CA GLU A 217 4.86 12.06 -1.83
C GLU A 217 4.73 10.62 -1.32
N TYR A 218 4.21 10.44 -0.12
CA TYR A 218 3.90 9.11 0.38
C TYR A 218 2.71 8.53 -0.38
N ILE A 219 2.83 7.26 -0.81
CA ILE A 219 1.80 6.54 -1.55
C ILE A 219 1.34 5.36 -0.70
N GLU A 220 0.15 5.45 -0.11
CA GLU A 220 -0.37 4.40 0.78
C GLU A 220 -0.90 3.18 0.04
N GLU A 221 -1.40 3.38 -1.18
CA GLU A 221 -2.27 2.43 -1.85
C GLU A 221 -1.60 1.74 -3.05
N LYS A 222 -2.41 1.24 -3.99
CA LYS A 222 -1.97 0.67 -5.25
C LYS A 222 -1.24 1.72 -6.10
N PHE A 223 -0.12 1.32 -6.70
CA PHE A 223 0.58 2.12 -7.69
C PHE A 223 1.20 1.24 -8.77
N ASN A 224 1.44 1.84 -9.94
CA ASN A 224 2.21 1.22 -11.01
C ASN A 224 3.54 1.95 -11.14
N LEU A 225 4.61 1.18 -11.24
CA LEU A 225 5.95 1.68 -11.49
C LEU A 225 6.42 1.09 -12.80
N SER A 226 6.96 1.93 -13.68
CA SER A 226 7.56 1.52 -14.94
C SER A 226 8.92 2.16 -15.13
N ALA A 227 9.81 1.44 -15.81
CA ALA A 227 11.15 1.90 -16.08
C ALA A 227 11.70 1.35 -17.40
N ASN A 228 12.47 2.17 -18.11
CA ASN A 228 13.34 1.78 -19.23
C ASN A 228 14.70 2.48 -19.11
N LEU A 229 15.66 1.99 -19.87
CA LEU A 229 17.01 2.51 -20.00
C LEU A 229 17.19 3.08 -21.41
N ASN A 230 17.52 4.37 -21.48
CA ASN A 230 17.82 5.09 -22.70
C ASN A 230 19.24 5.65 -22.59
N MET A 231 20.20 5.07 -23.32
CA MET A 231 21.60 5.45 -23.22
C MET A 231 22.35 5.30 -24.54
N GLU A 232 23.51 5.95 -24.63
CA GLU A 232 24.51 5.62 -25.64
C GLU A 232 25.42 4.50 -25.11
N PHE A 233 25.43 3.35 -25.79
CA PHE A 233 26.27 2.21 -25.45
C PHE A 233 27.20 1.86 -26.61
N MET A 234 28.51 2.03 -26.39
CA MET A 234 29.57 1.79 -27.39
C MET A 234 29.30 2.49 -28.73
N GLY A 235 28.86 3.76 -28.69
CA GLY A 235 28.58 4.57 -29.88
C GLY A 235 27.21 4.35 -30.54
N ASN A 236 26.35 3.52 -29.95
CA ASN A 236 25.00 3.26 -30.44
C ASN A 236 23.97 3.77 -29.43
N ILE A 237 22.93 4.45 -29.91
CA ILE A 237 21.77 4.78 -29.10
C ILE A 237 21.00 3.48 -28.81
N TYR A 238 20.71 3.23 -27.54
CA TYR A 238 20.02 2.04 -27.06
C TYR A 238 18.85 2.44 -26.18
N ASP A 239 17.68 1.92 -26.52
CA ASP A 239 16.46 2.03 -25.72
C ASP A 239 16.00 0.61 -25.34
N SER A 240 15.95 0.34 -24.05
CA SER A 240 15.55 -0.97 -23.53
C SER A 240 14.03 -1.09 -23.47
N PRO A 241 13.46 -2.30 -23.60
CA PRO A 241 12.03 -2.51 -23.36
C PRO A 241 11.56 -2.00 -21.98
N VAL A 242 10.39 -1.36 -21.94
CA VAL A 242 9.79 -0.86 -20.70
C VAL A 242 9.40 -2.04 -19.79
N GLN A 243 9.89 -2.02 -18.56
CA GLN A 243 9.46 -2.92 -17.50
C GLN A 243 8.41 -2.24 -16.64
N GLN A 244 7.42 -3.01 -16.19
CA GLN A 244 6.32 -2.50 -15.38
C GLN A 244 6.00 -3.44 -14.23
N VAL A 245 5.76 -2.88 -13.05
CA VAL A 245 5.34 -3.60 -11.85
C VAL A 245 4.16 -2.87 -11.19
N THR A 246 3.13 -3.61 -10.83
CA THR A 246 2.00 -3.10 -10.03
C THR A 246 2.19 -3.53 -8.59
N VAL A 247 2.19 -2.56 -7.68
CA VAL A 247 2.26 -2.81 -6.24
C VAL A 247 0.90 -2.57 -5.63
N ILE A 248 0.49 -3.50 -4.77
CA ILE A 248 -0.73 -3.37 -3.98
C ILE A 248 -0.28 -3.38 -2.52
N ARG A 249 -0.29 -2.20 -1.89
CA ARG A 249 -0.07 -2.07 -0.45
C ARG A 249 -1.39 -2.33 0.27
N PRO A 250 -1.42 -3.19 1.31
CA PRO A 250 -2.64 -3.41 2.07
C PRO A 250 -2.99 -2.15 2.85
N GLU A 251 -4.26 -1.76 2.83
CA GLU A 251 -4.76 -0.66 3.65
C GLU A 251 -4.52 -0.98 5.14
N SER A 252 -4.02 0.01 5.88
CA SER A 252 -3.83 -0.12 7.32
C SER A 252 -5.19 -0.07 8.03
N ASN A 253 -5.60 -1.19 8.61
CA ASN A 253 -6.82 -1.28 9.43
C ASN A 253 -6.68 -0.64 10.83
N PHE A 254 -5.64 0.18 11.06
CA PHE A 254 -5.35 0.77 12.37
C PHE A 254 -6.55 1.54 12.94
N TRP A 255 -7.15 2.42 12.14
CA TRP A 255 -8.31 3.20 12.58
C TRP A 255 -9.51 2.34 12.94
N VAL A 256 -9.78 1.29 12.17
CA VAL A 256 -10.86 0.34 12.44
C VAL A 256 -10.64 -0.35 13.78
N ILE A 257 -9.44 -0.88 14.04
CA ILE A 257 -9.07 -1.53 15.30
C ILE A 257 -9.14 -0.52 16.46
N PHE A 258 -8.70 0.72 16.24
CA PHE A 258 -8.74 1.78 17.25
C PHE A 258 -10.17 2.13 17.65
N TYR A 259 -11.08 2.32 16.69
CA TYR A 259 -12.49 2.62 16.96
C TYR A 259 -13.22 1.48 17.66
N ILE A 260 -12.98 0.23 17.26
CA ILE A 260 -13.53 -0.95 17.95
C ILE A 260 -13.06 -0.98 19.41
N SER A 261 -11.77 -0.72 19.64
CA SER A 261 -11.19 -0.71 20.98
C SER A 261 -11.83 0.35 21.89
N ILE A 262 -12.03 1.58 21.38
CA ILE A 262 -12.73 2.65 22.11
C ILE A 262 -14.19 2.27 22.39
N SER A 263 -14.88 1.69 21.42
CA SER A 263 -16.28 1.26 21.57
C SER A 263 -16.45 0.25 22.70
N ILE A 264 -15.56 -0.75 22.80
CA ILE A 264 -15.57 -1.74 23.89
C ILE A 264 -15.37 -1.07 25.25
N VAL A 265 -14.37 -0.19 25.37
CA VAL A 265 -14.08 0.51 26.63
C VAL A 265 -15.26 1.37 27.07
N THR A 266 -15.84 2.16 26.16
CA THR A 266 -17.01 3.00 26.47
C THR A 266 -18.24 2.20 26.89
N SER A 267 -18.48 1.03 26.28
CA SER A 267 -19.56 0.13 26.66
C SER A 267 -19.39 -0.41 28.09
N ILE A 268 -18.17 -0.79 28.48
CA ILE A 268 -17.86 -1.25 29.85
C ILE A 268 -18.13 -0.12 30.87
N PHE A 269 -17.68 1.10 30.58
CA PHE A 269 -17.95 2.25 31.44
C PHE A 269 -19.44 2.54 31.57
N LEU A 270 -20.21 2.43 30.49
CA LEU A 270 -21.66 2.62 30.51
C LEU A 270 -22.36 1.57 31.38
N MET A 271 -21.95 0.30 31.28
CA MET A 271 -22.48 -0.79 32.10
C MET A 271 -22.20 -0.56 33.60
N ILE A 272 -20.98 -0.13 33.95
CA ILE A 272 -20.62 0.22 35.34
C ILE A 272 -21.48 1.40 35.82
N ALA A 273 -21.64 2.45 35.00
CA ALA A 273 -22.44 3.61 35.35
C ALA A 273 -23.91 3.23 35.61
N ILE A 274 -24.52 2.43 34.74
CA ILE A 274 -25.89 1.92 34.90
C ILE A 274 -26.01 1.11 36.19
N TYR A 275 -25.06 0.22 36.47
CA TYR A 275 -25.03 -0.56 37.72
C TYR A 275 -24.97 0.35 38.96
N LEU A 276 -24.11 1.36 38.95
CA LEU A 276 -23.98 2.30 40.06
C LEU A 276 -25.24 3.16 40.25
N ILE A 277 -25.86 3.63 39.16
CA ILE A 277 -27.12 4.38 39.20
C ILE A 277 -28.25 3.52 39.77
N LYS A 278 -28.36 2.26 39.33
CA LYS A 278 -29.35 1.32 39.87
C LYS A 278 -29.14 1.10 41.37
N LYS A 279 -27.91 0.76 41.77
CA LYS A 279 -27.54 0.56 43.17
C LYS A 279 -27.81 1.81 44.03
N TRP A 280 -27.63 3.00 43.48
CA TRP A 280 -27.93 4.27 44.15
C TRP A 280 -29.44 4.54 44.24
N SER A 281 -30.20 4.20 43.20
CA SER A 281 -31.66 4.35 43.19
C SER A 281 -32.32 3.51 44.28
N ASP A 282 -31.86 2.27 44.45
CA ASP A 282 -32.38 1.30 45.42
C ASP A 282 -32.10 1.68 46.89
N GLN A 283 -31.22 2.66 47.15
CA GLN A 283 -30.98 3.14 48.50
C GLN A 283 -32.15 3.97 49.03
N VAL A 284 -32.62 3.61 50.23
CA VAL A 284 -33.68 4.32 50.97
C VAL A 284 -33.17 5.68 51.45
N LYS A 285 -34.04 6.70 51.50
CA LYS A 285 -33.68 7.98 52.12
C LYS A 285 -33.72 7.85 53.66
N PRO A 286 -32.98 8.70 54.41
CA PRO A 286 -33.17 8.80 55.85
C PRO A 286 -34.65 9.09 56.16
N HIS A 287 -35.18 8.39 57.16
CA HIS A 287 -36.59 8.45 57.56
C HIS A 287 -36.71 8.17 59.06
N GLY A 288 -37.86 8.51 59.63
CA GLY A 288 -38.09 8.42 61.07
C GLY A 288 -37.67 9.69 61.81
N TYR A 289 -37.86 9.72 63.12
CA TYR A 289 -37.65 10.92 63.93
C TYR A 289 -36.94 10.62 65.25
N LEU A 290 -36.35 11.66 65.80
CA LEU A 290 -35.62 11.66 67.06
C LEU A 290 -36.41 12.43 68.11
N LEU A 291 -36.59 11.82 69.28
CA LEU A 291 -37.19 12.45 70.46
C LEU A 291 -36.18 12.56 71.61
N ASP A 292 -36.40 13.52 72.51
CA ASP A 292 -35.67 13.61 73.77
C ASP A 292 -36.20 12.61 74.83
N SER A 293 -35.60 12.61 76.02
CA SER A 293 -36.02 11.77 77.14
C SER A 293 -37.46 12.05 77.64
N GLY A 294 -38.00 13.23 77.36
CA GLY A 294 -39.36 13.65 77.67
C GLY A 294 -40.36 13.38 76.55
N ARG A 295 -39.94 12.73 75.45
CA ARG A 295 -40.72 12.52 74.21
C ARG A 295 -41.05 13.82 73.45
N ASN A 296 -40.30 14.89 73.66
CA ASN A 296 -40.39 16.08 72.82
C ASN A 296 -39.66 15.84 71.49
N PHE A 297 -40.23 16.34 70.40
CA PHE A 297 -39.68 16.22 69.06
C PHE A 297 -38.38 17.04 68.90
N ILE A 298 -37.33 16.41 68.35
CA ILE A 298 -36.06 17.07 68.05
C ILE A 298 -35.91 17.31 66.54
N VAL A 299 -36.00 16.24 65.75
CA VAL A 299 -35.76 16.31 64.29
C VAL A 299 -36.34 15.09 63.57
N ASP A 300 -36.85 15.30 62.36
CA ASP A 300 -37.11 14.25 61.38
C ASP A 300 -35.82 13.99 60.58
N PHE A 301 -35.36 12.72 60.52
CA PHE A 301 -34.14 12.36 59.81
C PHE A 301 -34.20 12.70 58.32
N SER A 302 -35.41 12.78 57.74
CA SER A 302 -35.66 13.21 56.36
C SER A 302 -35.28 14.67 56.11
N ASP A 303 -35.39 15.52 57.14
CA ASP A 303 -35.15 16.96 57.08
C ASP A 303 -33.71 17.35 57.47
N VAL A 304 -32.89 16.37 57.88
CA VAL A 304 -31.50 16.62 58.22
C VAL A 304 -30.72 17.10 56.99
N LYS A 305 -30.19 18.33 57.06
CA LYS A 305 -29.42 18.93 55.96
C LYS A 305 -28.11 18.15 55.72
N LYS A 306 -28.08 17.41 54.61
CA LYS A 306 -26.89 16.68 54.14
C LYS A 306 -25.97 17.55 53.30
N SER A 307 -24.68 17.22 53.30
CA SER A 307 -23.74 17.81 52.34
C SER A 307 -24.01 17.31 50.91
N PHE A 308 -23.65 18.11 49.90
CA PHE A 308 -23.88 17.76 48.49
C PHE A 308 -23.26 16.40 48.12
N LEU A 309 -22.01 16.15 48.55
CA LEU A 309 -21.30 14.89 48.33
C LEU A 309 -21.94 13.71 49.09
N SER A 310 -22.37 13.93 50.34
CA SER A 310 -23.05 12.90 51.15
C SER A 310 -24.41 12.51 50.55
N LYS A 311 -25.13 13.48 49.97
CA LYS A 311 -26.42 13.24 49.30
C LYS A 311 -26.26 12.36 48.05
N ILE A 312 -25.16 12.51 47.32
CA ILE A 312 -24.88 11.73 46.10
C ILE A 312 -24.24 10.38 46.43
N LEU A 313 -23.20 10.33 47.26
CA LEU A 313 -22.45 9.09 47.50
C LEU A 313 -23.10 8.16 48.53
N ASN A 314 -23.82 8.72 49.50
CA ASN A 314 -24.33 7.98 50.65
C ASN A 314 -25.80 8.34 50.91
N LYS A 315 -26.68 8.11 49.93
CA LYS A 315 -28.10 8.51 49.97
C LYS A 315 -28.78 8.07 51.26
N ASN A 316 -28.56 6.83 51.69
CA ASN A 316 -29.17 6.21 52.87
C ASN A 316 -28.42 6.39 54.19
N THR A 317 -27.44 7.29 54.28
CA THR A 317 -26.62 7.43 55.48
C THR A 317 -26.71 8.86 56.04
N LEU A 318 -26.73 9.00 57.37
CA LEU A 318 -26.41 10.25 58.05
C LEU A 318 -25.06 10.15 58.75
N MET A 319 -24.18 11.09 58.45
CA MET A 319 -22.82 11.15 59.01
C MET A 319 -22.80 11.84 60.38
N PRO A 320 -21.80 11.56 61.23
CA PRO A 320 -21.68 12.21 62.55
C PRO A 320 -21.70 13.74 62.49
N SER A 321 -21.10 14.34 61.45
CA SER A 321 -21.08 15.79 61.25
C SER A 321 -22.47 16.37 60.93
N GLU A 322 -23.35 15.59 60.31
CA GLU A 322 -24.73 15.99 59.96
C GLU A 322 -25.66 15.90 61.19
N LEU A 323 -25.36 14.99 62.11
CA LEU A 323 -26.14 14.77 63.33
C LEU A 323 -25.71 15.68 64.50
N LYS A 324 -24.45 16.13 64.54
CA LYS A 324 -23.85 16.91 65.64
C LYS A 324 -24.66 18.15 66.05
N LYS A 325 -25.38 18.80 65.13
CA LYS A 325 -26.23 19.97 65.40
C LYS A 325 -27.39 19.65 66.39
N TYR A 326 -27.82 18.40 66.45
CA TYR A 326 -28.94 17.94 67.28
C TYR A 326 -28.49 17.35 68.62
N LYS A 327 -27.23 17.54 69.03
CA LYS A 327 -26.61 16.91 70.22
C LYS A 327 -26.69 15.37 70.22
N PHE A 328 -26.89 14.79 69.04
CA PHE A 328 -26.95 13.36 68.77
C PHE A 328 -25.79 13.06 67.83
N GLY A 329 -24.72 12.37 68.26
CA GLY A 329 -23.48 12.41 67.47
C GLY A 329 -22.40 11.37 67.78
N ASN A 330 -21.32 11.42 67.00
CA ASN A 330 -20.15 10.50 66.97
C ASN A 330 -20.40 9.09 66.42
N PHE A 331 -21.57 8.83 65.84
CA PHE A 331 -21.88 7.60 65.13
C PHE A 331 -22.52 7.88 63.77
N LYS A 332 -22.41 6.91 62.86
CA LYS A 332 -23.05 6.92 61.54
C LYS A 332 -24.38 6.16 61.64
N LEU A 333 -25.45 6.72 61.07
CA LEU A 333 -26.73 6.04 60.90
C LEU A 333 -26.89 5.59 59.46
N THR A 334 -27.21 4.31 59.24
CA THR A 334 -27.50 3.75 57.92
C THR A 334 -28.95 3.28 57.89
N PHE A 335 -29.73 3.82 56.97
CA PHE A 335 -31.18 3.64 56.90
C PHE A 335 -31.53 2.51 55.92
N HIS A 336 -32.41 1.62 56.36
CA HIS A 336 -33.04 0.56 55.59
C HIS A 336 -34.55 0.65 55.77
N GLU A 337 -35.35 0.06 54.89
CA GLU A 337 -36.82 0.25 54.85
C GLU A 337 -37.54 0.12 56.20
N ASN A 338 -37.05 -0.73 57.11
CA ASN A 338 -37.70 -1.02 58.39
C ASN A 338 -36.83 -0.81 59.63
N TYR A 339 -35.56 -0.45 59.47
CA TYR A 339 -34.62 -0.37 60.58
C TYR A 339 -33.45 0.58 60.28
N ILE A 340 -32.81 1.05 61.35
CA ILE A 340 -31.64 1.92 61.26
C ILE A 340 -30.45 1.17 61.87
N ILE A 341 -29.33 1.10 61.16
CA ILE A 341 -28.08 0.58 61.70
C ILE A 341 -27.30 1.76 62.27
N LEU A 342 -26.95 1.66 63.55
CA LEU A 342 -26.04 2.58 64.20
C LEU A 342 -24.63 1.98 64.23
N ASN A 343 -23.70 2.68 63.61
CA ASN A 343 -22.28 2.35 63.56
C ASN A 343 -21.49 3.36 64.37
N SER A 344 -20.92 2.93 65.50
CA SER A 344 -20.01 3.78 66.26
C SER A 344 -18.74 4.05 65.45
N VAL A 345 -18.39 5.33 65.27
CA VAL A 345 -17.17 5.73 64.55
C VAL A 345 -15.99 5.87 65.51
N ASN A 346 -16.25 6.04 66.81
CA ASN A 346 -15.21 6.26 67.83
C ASN A 346 -15.43 5.35 69.05
N VAL A 347 -14.38 4.62 69.44
CA VAL A 347 -14.38 3.67 70.59
C VAL A 347 -14.42 4.37 71.95
N ASN A 348 -14.17 5.67 72.00
CA ASN A 348 -13.99 6.42 73.26
C ASN A 348 -15.31 6.86 73.93
N HIS A 349 -16.46 6.67 73.27
CA HIS A 349 -17.77 7.03 73.83
C HIS A 349 -18.63 5.78 74.01
N THR A 350 -19.20 5.61 75.21
CA THR A 350 -20.12 4.50 75.49
C THR A 350 -21.50 4.84 74.95
N ILE A 351 -21.84 4.27 73.79
CA ILE A 351 -23.20 4.30 73.26
C ILE A 351 -23.96 3.12 73.84
N ARG A 352 -25.20 3.35 74.28
CA ARG A 352 -26.10 2.30 74.76
C ARG A 352 -27.36 2.28 73.92
N ILE A 353 -27.82 1.09 73.54
CA ILE A 353 -29.14 0.89 72.92
C ILE A 353 -29.94 0.00 73.85
N ASP A 354 -31.13 0.46 74.26
CA ASP A 354 -32.02 -0.25 75.18
C ASP A 354 -31.30 -0.71 76.45
N GLY A 355 -30.50 0.22 76.99
CA GLY A 355 -29.71 0.03 78.22
C GLY A 355 -28.42 -0.79 78.04
N LYS A 356 -28.18 -1.41 76.87
CA LYS A 356 -27.00 -2.25 76.62
C LYS A 356 -25.91 -1.49 75.88
N PRO A 357 -24.63 -1.53 76.33
CA PRO A 357 -23.55 -0.94 75.58
C PRO A 357 -23.35 -1.65 74.25
N ILE A 358 -23.06 -0.89 73.20
CA ILE A 358 -22.78 -1.43 71.86
C ILE A 358 -21.27 -1.30 71.55
N SER A 359 -20.69 -2.37 71.01
CA SER A 359 -19.28 -2.42 70.58
C SER A 359 -19.14 -2.67 69.07
N SER A 360 -20.26 -2.89 68.38
CA SER A 360 -20.34 -3.22 66.95
C SER A 360 -21.59 -2.60 66.32
N PRO A 361 -21.71 -2.58 64.97
CA PRO A 361 -22.93 -2.21 64.27
C PRO A 361 -24.17 -2.83 64.90
N SER A 362 -25.12 -1.99 65.31
CA SER A 362 -26.29 -2.42 66.06
C SER A 362 -27.57 -1.89 65.41
N VAL A 363 -28.60 -2.73 65.43
CA VAL A 363 -29.89 -2.43 64.80
C VAL A 363 -30.77 -1.70 65.79
N ILE A 364 -31.20 -0.50 65.42
CA ILE A 364 -32.25 0.27 66.09
C ILE A 364 -33.59 -0.17 65.52
N LYS A 365 -34.46 -0.68 66.40
CA LYS A 365 -35.86 -0.95 66.10
C LYS A 365 -36.69 0.29 66.46
N SER A 366 -37.91 0.39 65.95
CA SER A 366 -38.76 1.55 66.27
C SER A 366 -38.97 1.67 67.79
N GLU A 367 -38.86 2.89 68.31
CA GLU A 367 -38.94 3.24 69.74
C GLU A 367 -37.77 2.74 70.59
N SER A 368 -36.64 2.35 69.98
CA SER A 368 -35.42 2.03 70.73
C SER A 368 -34.85 3.28 71.42
N SER A 369 -34.44 3.09 72.67
CA SER A 369 -33.78 4.11 73.48
C SER A 369 -32.28 4.11 73.20
N VAL A 370 -31.72 5.26 72.85
CA VAL A 370 -30.31 5.44 72.51
C VAL A 370 -29.68 6.40 73.52
N GLY A 371 -28.80 5.86 74.37
CA GLY A 371 -28.02 6.62 75.35
C GLY A 371 -26.66 7.00 74.80
N PHE A 372 -26.31 8.29 74.86
CA PHE A 372 -25.04 8.82 74.39
C PHE A 372 -24.60 10.04 75.21
N GLU A 373 -23.36 10.03 75.73
CA GLU A 373 -22.76 11.14 76.50
C GLU A 373 -23.65 11.67 77.64
N GLY A 374 -24.34 10.76 78.34
CA GLY A 374 -25.24 11.11 79.45
C GLY A 374 -26.63 11.59 79.03
N ASN A 375 -26.90 11.72 77.72
CA ASN A 375 -28.23 12.02 77.18
C ASN A 375 -28.94 10.73 76.76
N LEU A 376 -30.28 10.72 76.90
CA LEU A 376 -31.15 9.64 76.45
C LEU A 376 -32.06 10.16 75.34
N PHE A 377 -32.05 9.47 74.21
CA PHE A 377 -32.88 9.76 73.05
C PHE A 377 -33.78 8.58 72.73
N ILE A 378 -34.91 8.83 72.09
CA ILE A 378 -35.78 7.78 71.57
C ILE A 378 -35.79 7.91 70.04
N VAL A 379 -35.48 6.82 69.36
CA VAL A 379 -35.41 6.77 67.89
C VAL A 379 -36.59 5.98 67.35
N CYS A 380 -37.40 6.63 66.52
CA CYS A 380 -38.56 6.01 65.88
C CYS A 380 -38.27 5.79 64.40
N CYS A 381 -38.44 4.55 63.92
CA CYS A 381 -38.09 4.14 62.55
C CYS A 381 -39.29 4.20 61.59
N LYS A 382 -40.51 4.49 62.07
CA LYS A 382 -41.74 4.56 61.24
C LYS A 382 -42.38 5.94 61.32
N GLU A 383 -42.81 6.46 60.17
CA GLU A 383 -43.47 7.78 60.05
C GLU A 383 -44.86 7.83 60.73
N ASN A 384 -45.57 6.70 60.80
CA ASN A 384 -47.00 6.65 61.18
C ASN A 384 -47.31 6.80 62.70
N GLN A 385 -46.37 7.22 63.54
CA GLN A 385 -46.59 7.29 65.00
C GLN A 385 -46.79 8.71 65.57
N LEU A 386 -46.75 9.76 64.74
CA LEU A 386 -47.12 11.12 65.16
C LEU A 386 -48.66 11.31 65.17
N LEU A 387 -49.37 10.55 66.00
CA LEU A 387 -50.80 10.76 66.28
C LEU A 387 -51.00 11.21 67.73
N PHE A 388 -50.34 12.31 68.15
CA PHE A 388 -50.74 13.07 69.33
C PHE A 388 -50.48 14.57 69.12
N PRO A 389 -51.39 15.47 69.51
CA PRO A 389 -51.28 16.89 69.20
C PRO A 389 -50.21 17.54 70.07
N ILE A 390 -49.14 18.04 69.44
CA ILE A 390 -48.20 18.93 70.10
C ILE A 390 -48.84 20.33 70.11
N LYS A 391 -49.19 20.84 71.29
CA LYS A 391 -49.46 22.27 71.47
C LYS A 391 -48.18 23.02 71.16
N SER A 392 -48.11 23.68 70.00
CA SER A 392 -47.12 24.73 69.77
C SER A 392 -47.38 25.85 70.77
N THR A 393 -46.57 25.91 71.83
CA THR A 393 -46.44 27.12 72.64
C THR A 393 -45.28 27.91 72.08
N THR A 394 -45.53 28.59 70.96
CA THR A 394 -44.77 29.77 70.55
C THR A 394 -45.61 30.98 70.92
N GLY A 395 -45.29 31.55 72.07
CA GLY A 395 -45.64 32.93 72.39
C GLY A 395 -44.85 33.90 71.50
N GLU A 396 -45.51 35.01 71.22
CA GLU A 396 -45.01 36.34 70.86
C GLU A 396 -43.48 36.54 70.97
N ILE A 397 -42.85 37.05 69.91
CA ILE A 397 -42.24 38.40 69.86
C ILE A 397 -42.25 38.91 68.39
N ALA A 398 -42.82 40.11 68.22
CA ALA A 398 -42.85 41.03 67.06
C ALA A 398 -43.74 40.66 65.86
#